data_AF-A0A7V1ICH4-F1
#
_entry.id   AF-A0A7V1ICH4-F1
#
_cell.length_a   1.000
_cell.length_b   1.000
_cell.length_c   1.000
_cell.angle_alpha   90.00
_cell.angle_beta   90.00
_cell.angle_gamma   90.00
#
_symmetry.space_group_name_H-M   'P 1'
#
loop_
_entity.id
_entity.type
_entity.pdbx_description
1 polymer ?
#
loop_
_entity_poly.entity_id
_entity_poly.type
_entity_poly.pdbx_seq_one_letter_code
_entity_poly.pdbx_strand_id
1 'polypeptide(L)'
;MNEHLDILVERARRHDPDALAELCERLYPELYRYIAYRVGGKEDAEDLTSELFLRMVRSIKNLKGSIRGWIYRIAENLVTDYYRRRAVRRGVIGEIESPDTMPSPQADPSRGLLAGDLQRGMRTLTAEQYQVVTLKFLEGYSTEEIAAFLGKSTGAVKALQFRALQGLRGFFTEDDRHE
;
A
#
# COMPACT_ATOMS: atom_id res chain seq x y z
N MET A 1 -23.26 -7.12 2.02
CA MET A 1 -22.02 -6.89 2.81
C MET A 1 -21.41 -5.50 2.58
N ASN A 2 -21.49 -4.90 1.37
CA ASN A 2 -21.06 -3.50 1.12
C ASN A 2 -21.95 -2.42 1.76
N GLU A 3 -23.25 -2.70 1.91
CA GLU A 3 -24.26 -1.73 2.37
C GLU A 3 -23.97 -1.15 3.76
N HIS A 4 -23.36 -1.95 4.65
CA HIS A 4 -22.98 -1.50 5.99
C HIS A 4 -21.77 -0.55 5.98
N LEU A 5 -20.82 -0.76 5.07
CA LEU A 5 -19.64 0.10 4.93
C LEU A 5 -20.02 1.44 4.30
N ASP A 6 -20.92 1.46 3.33
CA ASP A 6 -21.39 2.69 2.70
C ASP A 6 -22.13 3.59 3.69
N ILE A 7 -22.99 3.02 4.55
CA ILE A 7 -23.66 3.75 5.64
C ILE A 7 -22.63 4.31 6.63
N LEU A 8 -21.61 3.53 6.99
CA LEU A 8 -20.55 3.95 7.91
C LEU A 8 -19.75 5.12 7.33
N VAL A 9 -19.42 5.06 6.03
CA VAL A 9 -18.74 6.14 5.31
C VAL A 9 -19.57 7.41 5.26
N GLU A 10 -20.88 7.32 5.00
CA GLU A 10 -21.77 8.48 4.98
C GLU A 10 -21.90 9.16 6.35
N ARG A 11 -21.96 8.37 7.44
CA ARG A 11 -21.92 8.91 8.80
C ARG A 11 -20.57 9.58 9.10
N ALA A 12 -19.48 8.93 8.74
CA ALA A 12 -18.13 9.45 8.94
C ALA A 12 -17.86 10.74 8.13
N ARG A 13 -18.45 10.90 6.94
CA ARG A 13 -18.44 12.15 6.16
C ARG A 13 -19.06 13.33 6.91
N ARG A 14 -19.99 13.06 7.82
CA ARG A 14 -20.62 14.06 8.71
C ARG A 14 -19.85 14.25 10.02
N HIS A 15 -18.65 13.67 10.14
CA HIS A 15 -17.83 13.68 11.36
C HIS A 15 -18.52 13.05 12.58
N ASP A 16 -19.37 12.04 12.35
CA ASP A 16 -19.87 11.18 13.42
C ASP A 16 -18.68 10.44 14.07
N PRO A 17 -18.42 10.65 15.38
CA PRO A 17 -17.24 10.12 16.06
C PRO A 17 -17.27 8.59 16.15
N ASP A 18 -18.44 7.98 16.34
CA ASP A 18 -18.56 6.52 16.44
C ASP A 18 -18.29 5.87 15.08
N ALA A 19 -18.82 6.47 14.02
CA ALA A 19 -18.57 5.99 12.66
C ALA A 19 -17.10 6.11 12.26
N LEU A 20 -16.43 7.20 12.66
CA LEU A 20 -15.00 7.39 12.43
C LEU A 20 -14.16 6.38 13.22
N ALA A 21 -14.48 6.16 14.49
CA ALA A 21 -13.78 5.18 15.33
C ALA A 21 -13.89 3.77 14.72
N GLU A 22 -15.09 3.36 14.34
CA GLU A 22 -15.33 2.06 13.74
C GLU A 22 -14.60 1.90 12.37
N LEU A 23 -14.58 2.96 11.55
CA LEU A 23 -13.79 2.97 10.31
C LEU A 23 -12.30 2.81 10.58
N CYS A 24 -11.76 3.52 11.57
CA CYS A 24 -10.37 3.38 11.97
C CYS A 24 -10.05 1.95 12.42
N GLU A 25 -10.85 1.37 13.31
CA GLU A 25 -10.65 0.00 13.82
C GLU A 25 -10.65 -1.04 12.70
N ARG A 26 -11.57 -0.92 11.74
CA ARG A 26 -11.68 -1.84 10.60
C ARG A 26 -10.51 -1.73 9.62
N LEU A 27 -10.02 -0.51 9.36
CA LEU A 27 -8.98 -0.25 8.35
C LEU A 27 -7.56 -0.30 8.93
N TYR A 28 -7.38 -0.18 10.24
CA TYR A 28 -6.06 -0.08 10.86
C TYR A 28 -5.17 -1.30 10.59
N PRO A 29 -5.62 -2.56 10.79
CA PRO A 29 -4.72 -3.71 10.67
C PRO A 29 -4.18 -3.92 9.25
N GLU A 30 -4.97 -3.60 8.23
CA GLU A 30 -4.57 -3.71 6.82
C GLU A 30 -3.65 -2.56 6.41
N LEU A 31 -3.97 -1.31 6.79
CA LEU A 31 -3.17 -0.15 6.39
C LEU A 31 -1.85 -0.06 7.16
N TYR A 32 -1.84 -0.42 8.44
CA TYR A 32 -0.60 -0.55 9.20
C TYR A 32 0.33 -1.57 8.54
N ARG A 33 -0.20 -2.75 8.18
CA ARG A 33 0.57 -3.80 7.52
C ARG A 33 1.10 -3.36 6.16
N TYR A 34 0.27 -2.65 5.38
CA TYR A 34 0.69 -2.06 4.12
C TYR A 34 1.87 -1.10 4.28
N ILE A 35 1.77 -0.16 5.22
CA ILE A 35 2.81 0.84 5.48
C ILE A 35 4.05 0.17 6.06
N ALA A 36 3.90 -0.67 7.09
CA ALA A 36 5.01 -1.41 7.72
C ALA A 36 5.75 -2.30 6.74
N TYR A 37 5.06 -2.85 5.74
CA TYR A 37 5.72 -3.57 4.67
C TYR A 37 6.58 -2.66 3.79
N ARG A 38 6.18 -1.41 3.61
CA ARG A 38 6.84 -0.45 2.72
C ARG A 38 7.91 0.37 3.42
N VAL A 39 7.98 0.39 4.76
CA VAL A 39 8.97 1.16 5.52
C VAL A 39 9.80 0.25 6.42
N GLY A 40 11.07 0.60 6.62
CA GLY A 40 12.04 -0.29 7.28
C GLY A 40 11.98 -0.34 8.81
N GLY A 41 11.13 0.45 9.47
CA GLY A 41 11.11 0.58 10.93
C GLY A 41 9.70 0.63 11.51
N LYS A 42 9.53 0.00 12.69
CA LYS A 42 8.27 -0.03 13.43
C LYS A 42 7.76 1.38 13.78
N GLU A 43 8.64 2.22 14.29
CA GLU A 43 8.30 3.62 14.66
C GLU A 43 7.82 4.41 13.44
N ASP A 44 8.56 4.34 12.32
CA ASP A 44 8.15 4.98 11.06
C ASP A 44 6.78 4.47 10.59
N ALA A 45 6.49 3.18 10.74
CA ALA A 45 5.22 2.60 10.36
C ALA A 45 4.07 3.10 11.25
N GLU A 46 4.28 3.16 12.57
CA GLU A 46 3.31 3.68 13.54
C GLU A 46 3.01 5.17 13.29
N ASP A 47 4.04 5.98 13.05
CA ASP A 47 3.91 7.41 12.76
C ASP A 47 3.15 7.65 11.45
N LEU A 48 3.54 6.97 10.36
CA LEU A 48 2.88 7.14 9.07
C LEU A 48 1.43 6.63 9.10
N THR A 49 1.16 5.56 9.84
CA THR A 49 -0.21 5.05 10.02
C THR A 49 -1.06 6.05 10.80
N SER A 50 -0.52 6.64 11.87
CA SER A 50 -1.19 7.68 12.65
C SER A 50 -1.51 8.92 11.79
N GLU A 51 -0.53 9.38 11.01
CA GLU A 51 -0.71 10.50 10.06
C GLU A 51 -1.75 10.16 8.97
N LEU A 52 -1.78 8.91 8.49
CA LEU A 52 -2.79 8.45 7.53
C LEU A 52 -4.21 8.61 8.10
N PHE A 53 -4.45 8.14 9.33
CA PHE A 53 -5.78 8.23 9.93
C PHE A 53 -6.15 9.68 10.29
N LEU A 54 -5.19 10.52 10.68
CA LEU A 54 -5.42 11.96 10.85
C LEU A 54 -5.84 12.62 9.52
N ARG A 55 -5.17 12.29 8.41
CA ARG A 55 -5.56 12.77 7.07
C ARG A 55 -6.92 12.25 6.68
N MET A 56 -7.21 10.97 6.96
CA MET A 56 -8.51 10.36 6.73
C MET A 56 -9.61 11.18 7.38
N VAL A 57 -9.56 11.37 8.70
CA VAL A 57 -10.56 12.10 9.47
C VAL A 57 -10.74 13.53 8.95
N ARG A 58 -9.64 14.23 8.62
CA ARG A 58 -9.70 15.62 8.11
C ARG A 58 -10.30 15.77 6.72
N SER A 59 -10.18 14.74 5.88
CA SER A 59 -10.51 14.85 4.45
C SER A 59 -11.59 13.88 3.97
N ILE A 60 -12.16 13.05 4.85
CA ILE A 60 -13.18 12.05 4.52
C ILE A 60 -14.44 12.67 3.88
N LYS A 61 -14.80 13.90 4.24
CA LYS A 61 -15.88 14.66 3.60
C LYS A 61 -15.68 14.87 2.09
N ASN A 62 -14.42 14.89 1.64
CA ASN A 62 -14.02 15.08 0.24
C ASN A 62 -13.72 13.76 -0.46
N LEU A 63 -13.94 12.61 0.18
CA LEU A 63 -13.79 11.29 -0.41
C LEU A 63 -14.56 11.22 -1.73
N LYS A 64 -13.92 10.70 -2.78
CA LYS A 64 -14.56 10.36 -4.06
C LYS A 64 -14.25 8.92 -4.40
N GLY A 65 -15.24 8.18 -4.90
CA GLY A 65 -15.11 6.75 -5.16
C GLY A 65 -15.10 5.94 -3.86
N SER A 66 -14.43 4.78 -3.88
CA SER A 66 -14.39 3.88 -2.73
C SER A 66 -13.49 4.42 -1.60
N ILE A 67 -13.92 4.22 -0.35
CA ILE A 67 -13.13 4.57 0.84
C ILE A 67 -11.75 3.91 0.81
N ARG A 68 -11.70 2.63 0.46
CA ARG A 68 -10.46 1.84 0.38
C ARG A 68 -9.50 2.38 -0.69
N GLY A 69 -9.96 2.58 -1.92
CA GLY A 69 -9.09 3.13 -2.98
C GLY A 69 -8.53 4.51 -2.62
N TRP A 70 -9.35 5.35 -2.00
CA TRP A 70 -8.93 6.67 -1.53
C TRP A 70 -7.92 6.60 -0.37
N ILE A 71 -8.13 5.74 0.62
CA ILE A 71 -7.22 5.64 1.77
C ILE A 71 -5.88 5.01 1.39
N TYR A 72 -5.85 4.02 0.48
CA TYR A 72 -4.60 3.49 -0.07
C TYR A 72 -3.81 4.53 -0.88
N ARG A 73 -4.50 5.49 -1.52
CA ARG A 73 -3.82 6.62 -2.17
C ARG A 73 -3.16 7.54 -1.15
N ILE A 74 -3.82 7.81 -0.02
CA ILE A 74 -3.22 8.56 1.09
C ILE A 74 -1.99 7.81 1.62
N ALA A 75 -2.09 6.49 1.82
CA ALA A 75 -0.98 5.64 2.27
C ALA A 75 0.21 5.71 1.32
N GLU A 76 -0.03 5.57 0.01
CA GLU A 76 1.02 5.61 -1.00
C GLU A 76 1.73 6.96 -1.05
N ASN A 77 0.97 8.06 -0.98
CA ASN A 77 1.53 9.40 -0.92
C ASN A 77 2.42 9.59 0.31
N LEU A 78 1.99 9.07 1.47
CA LEU A 78 2.76 9.15 2.71
C LEU A 78 4.08 8.36 2.65
N VAL A 79 4.05 7.15 2.10
CA VAL A 79 5.24 6.32 1.87
C VAL A 79 6.19 7.02 0.90
N THR A 80 5.67 7.56 -0.19
CA THR A 80 6.46 8.30 -1.20
C THR A 80 7.11 9.54 -0.57
N ASP A 81 6.35 10.31 0.19
CA ASP A 81 6.84 11.49 0.91
C ASP A 81 7.88 11.15 1.98
N TYR A 82 7.73 10.02 2.66
CA TYR A 82 8.72 9.51 3.61
C TYR A 82 10.06 9.28 2.93
N TYR A 83 10.08 8.59 1.79
CA TYR A 83 11.32 8.30 1.08
C TYR A 83 11.93 9.50 0.38
N ARG A 84 11.10 10.37 -0.21
CA ARG A 84 11.56 11.66 -0.75
C ARG A 84 12.29 12.48 0.31
N ARG A 85 11.72 12.61 1.52
CA ARG A 85 12.36 13.32 2.63
C ARG A 85 13.64 12.63 3.11
N ARG A 86 13.67 11.29 3.13
CA ARG A 86 14.85 10.51 3.52
C ARG A 86 16.00 10.61 2.51
N ALA A 87 15.70 10.74 1.21
CA ALA A 87 16.70 10.98 0.16
C ALA A 87 17.33 12.37 0.30
N VAL A 88 16.49 13.41 0.49
CA VAL A 88 16.95 14.78 0.73
C VAL A 88 17.86 14.87 1.97
N ARG A 89 17.48 14.24 3.08
CA ARG A 89 18.33 14.20 4.30
C ARG A 89 19.68 13.50 4.09
N ARG A 90 19.77 12.60 3.12
CA ARG A 90 21.01 11.87 2.78
C ARG A 90 21.84 12.56 1.70
N GLY A 91 21.44 13.76 1.24
CA GLY A 91 22.17 14.51 0.22
C GLY A 91 22.07 13.90 -1.19
N VAL A 92 21.18 12.94 -1.41
CA VAL A 92 20.95 12.33 -2.72
C VAL A 92 19.84 13.11 -3.41
N ILE A 93 20.21 14.14 -4.16
CA ILE A 93 19.28 14.88 -5.03
C ILE A 93 19.62 14.50 -6.47
N GLY A 94 18.91 13.50 -6.98
CA GLY A 94 18.89 13.07 -8.38
C GLY A 94 17.66 12.19 -8.58
N GLU A 95 16.75 12.65 -9.44
CA GLU A 95 15.52 12.00 -9.92
C GLU A 95 15.04 10.75 -9.15
N ILE A 96 14.12 10.95 -8.20
CA ILE A 96 13.30 9.86 -7.66
C ILE A 96 12.18 9.56 -8.68
N GLU A 97 12.57 9.09 -9.85
CA GLU A 97 11.69 8.34 -10.77
C GLU A 97 12.08 6.85 -10.84
N SER A 98 13.15 6.46 -10.13
CA SER A 98 13.63 5.08 -10.12
C SER A 98 13.17 4.31 -8.88
N PRO A 99 12.60 3.09 -9.02
CA PRO A 99 12.23 2.20 -7.91
C PRO A 99 13.40 1.87 -6.96
N ASP A 100 14.65 2.04 -7.44
CA ASP A 100 15.88 1.65 -6.75
C ASP A 100 16.24 2.52 -5.53
N THR A 101 15.58 3.67 -5.31
CA THR A 101 15.89 4.56 -4.17
C THR A 101 15.10 4.25 -2.89
N MET A 102 14.18 3.28 -2.94
CA MET A 102 13.46 2.77 -1.76
C MET A 102 14.38 1.80 -0.99
N PRO A 103 14.83 2.13 0.23
CA PRO A 103 15.47 1.17 1.14
C PRO A 103 14.61 -0.08 1.33
N SER A 104 15.26 -1.23 1.25
CA SER A 104 14.68 -2.54 1.55
C SER A 104 14.08 -2.55 2.98
N PRO A 105 12.80 -2.91 3.17
CA PRO A 105 12.21 -3.13 4.48
C PRO A 105 13.03 -4.18 5.26
N GLN A 106 13.23 -4.07 6.57
CA GLN A 106 13.86 -5.18 7.31
C GLN A 106 12.86 -6.35 7.41
N ALA A 107 13.33 -7.58 7.17
CA ALA A 107 12.48 -8.78 7.29
C ALA A 107 12.15 -9.04 8.77
N ASP A 108 10.87 -9.28 9.08
CA ASP A 108 10.45 -9.74 10.40
C ASP A 108 10.73 -11.26 10.49
N PRO A 109 11.64 -11.71 11.36
CA PRO A 109 12.05 -13.11 11.44
C PRO A 109 10.94 -14.07 11.93
N SER A 110 9.82 -13.55 12.41
CA SER A 110 8.72 -14.34 12.98
C SER A 110 7.74 -14.92 11.95
N ARG A 111 7.85 -14.51 10.67
CA ARG A 111 7.06 -15.04 9.57
C ARG A 111 7.81 -16.18 8.89
N GLY A 112 7.20 -17.37 8.84
CA GLY A 112 7.83 -18.59 8.30
C GLY A 112 8.42 -18.41 6.89
N LEU A 113 9.35 -19.30 6.50
CA LEU A 113 10.20 -19.20 5.30
C LEU A 113 9.45 -18.72 4.04
N LEU A 114 8.34 -19.36 3.68
CA LEU A 114 7.48 -18.98 2.53
C LEU A 114 6.95 -17.55 2.59
N ALA A 115 6.60 -17.06 3.78
CA ALA A 115 6.16 -15.68 3.96
C ALA A 115 7.35 -14.72 3.86
N GLY A 116 8.53 -15.11 4.33
CA GLY A 116 9.79 -14.38 4.17
C GLY A 116 10.22 -14.26 2.72
N ASP A 117 10.14 -15.33 1.94
CA ASP A 117 10.52 -15.37 0.52
C ASP A 117 9.55 -14.55 -0.33
N LEU A 118 8.24 -14.62 -0.02
CA LEU A 118 7.25 -13.71 -0.60
C LEU A 118 7.52 -12.25 -0.25
N GLN A 119 7.96 -11.95 0.98
CA GLN A 119 8.40 -10.59 1.29
C GLN A 119 9.62 -10.20 0.46
N ARG A 120 10.61 -11.07 0.25
CA ARG A 120 11.77 -10.73 -0.57
C ARG A 120 11.37 -10.50 -2.04
N GLY A 121 10.56 -11.38 -2.60
CA GLY A 121 10.04 -11.25 -3.97
C GLY A 121 9.20 -9.99 -4.15
N MET A 122 8.27 -9.69 -3.24
CA MET A 122 7.42 -8.50 -3.33
C MET A 122 8.22 -7.19 -3.22
N ARG A 123 9.47 -7.20 -2.72
CA ARG A 123 10.37 -6.02 -2.72
C ARG A 123 11.02 -5.75 -4.07
N THR A 124 11.08 -6.72 -4.98
CA THR A 124 11.64 -6.50 -6.33
C THR A 124 10.66 -5.77 -7.25
N LEU A 125 9.40 -5.62 -6.81
CA LEU A 125 8.36 -4.93 -7.55
C LEU A 125 8.52 -3.41 -7.49
N THR A 126 8.19 -2.74 -8.60
CA THR A 126 8.02 -1.29 -8.57
C THR A 126 6.81 -0.91 -7.69
N ALA A 127 6.75 0.35 -7.24
CA ALA A 127 5.64 0.82 -6.39
C ALA A 127 4.26 0.54 -7.02
N GLU A 128 4.11 0.81 -8.32
CA GLU A 128 2.85 0.56 -9.04
C GLU A 128 2.53 -0.94 -9.18
N GLN A 129 3.54 -1.77 -9.40
CA GLN A 129 3.39 -3.23 -9.47
C GLN A 129 2.96 -3.81 -8.12
N TYR A 130 3.66 -3.42 -7.05
CA TYR A 130 3.33 -3.81 -5.68
C TYR A 130 1.89 -3.41 -5.32
N GLN A 131 1.49 -2.19 -5.67
CA GLN A 131 0.16 -1.68 -5.39
C GLN A 131 -0.92 -2.47 -6.15
N VAL A 132 -0.70 -2.77 -7.43
CA VAL A 132 -1.62 -3.61 -8.22
C VAL A 132 -1.71 -5.03 -7.63
N VAL A 133 -0.59 -5.66 -7.26
CA VAL A 133 -0.60 -7.01 -6.67
C VAL A 133 -1.29 -7.02 -5.31
N THR A 134 -1.02 -6.02 -4.46
CA THR A 134 -1.67 -5.88 -3.15
C THR A 134 -3.18 -5.73 -3.33
N LEU A 135 -3.62 -4.74 -4.11
CA LEU A 135 -5.04 -4.51 -4.32
C LEU A 135 -5.73 -5.73 -4.97
N LYS A 136 -5.06 -6.42 -5.88
CA LYS A 136 -5.64 -7.57 -6.60
C LYS A 136 -5.75 -8.83 -5.73
N PHE A 137 -4.66 -9.21 -5.08
CA PHE A 137 -4.50 -10.54 -4.50
C PHE A 137 -4.61 -10.56 -2.98
N LEU A 138 -4.25 -9.47 -2.30
CA LEU A 138 -4.40 -9.36 -0.85
C LEU A 138 -5.77 -8.78 -0.50
N GLU A 139 -6.21 -7.76 -1.24
CA GLU A 139 -7.46 -7.04 -0.98
C GLU A 139 -8.65 -7.49 -1.84
N GLY A 140 -8.41 -8.32 -2.87
CA GLY A 140 -9.46 -8.98 -3.65
C GLY A 140 -10.17 -8.13 -4.72
N TYR A 141 -9.61 -6.99 -5.13
CA TYR A 141 -10.26 -6.10 -6.09
C TYR A 141 -10.31 -6.62 -7.53
N SER A 142 -11.35 -6.23 -8.26
CA SER A 142 -11.40 -6.38 -9.72
C SER A 142 -10.39 -5.48 -10.41
N THR A 143 -10.03 -5.83 -11.64
CA THR A 143 -9.07 -5.04 -12.43
C THR A 143 -9.65 -3.69 -12.81
N GLU A 144 -10.96 -3.62 -12.99
CA GLU A 144 -11.75 -2.44 -13.26
C GLU A 144 -11.74 -1.48 -12.06
N GLU A 145 -11.95 -2.02 -10.86
CA GLU A 145 -11.84 -1.25 -9.61
C GLU A 145 -10.43 -0.71 -9.42
N ILE A 146 -9.40 -1.54 -9.60
CA ILE A 146 -7.99 -1.09 -9.49
C ILE A 146 -7.68 -0.01 -10.53
N ALA A 147 -8.17 -0.14 -11.76
CA ALA A 147 -7.97 0.86 -12.81
C ALA A 147 -8.58 2.21 -12.41
N ALA A 148 -9.82 2.19 -11.91
CA ALA A 148 -10.47 3.38 -11.37
C ALA A 148 -9.72 3.94 -10.14
N PHE A 149 -9.19 3.08 -9.26
CA PHE A 149 -8.44 3.49 -8.07
C PHE A 149 -7.12 4.16 -8.42
N LEU A 150 -6.40 3.64 -9.41
CA LEU A 150 -5.09 4.15 -9.81
C LEU A 150 -5.17 5.26 -10.86
N GLY A 151 -6.36 5.59 -11.37
CA GLY A 151 -6.51 6.54 -12.47
C GLY A 151 -5.85 6.05 -13.76
N LYS A 152 -5.83 4.73 -13.97
CA LYS A 152 -5.18 4.06 -15.11
C LYS A 152 -6.23 3.33 -15.94
N SER A 153 -5.88 2.96 -17.17
CA SER A 153 -6.73 2.07 -17.96
C SER A 153 -6.67 0.64 -17.41
N THR A 154 -7.72 -0.14 -17.62
CA THR A 154 -7.72 -1.58 -17.28
C THR A 154 -6.59 -2.34 -17.97
N GLY A 155 -6.24 -1.95 -19.19
CA GLY A 155 -5.08 -2.47 -19.91
C GLY A 155 -3.75 -2.19 -19.20
N ALA A 156 -3.56 -0.96 -18.70
CA ALA A 156 -2.36 -0.61 -17.94
C ALA A 156 -2.26 -1.39 -16.61
N VAL A 157 -3.38 -1.61 -15.91
CA VAL A 157 -3.41 -2.46 -14.70
C VAL A 157 -3.07 -3.91 -15.02
N LYS A 158 -3.63 -4.49 -16.10
CA LYS A 158 -3.28 -5.85 -16.54
C LYS A 158 -1.79 -5.97 -16.89
N ALA A 159 -1.22 -4.97 -17.54
CA ALA A 159 0.21 -4.94 -17.85
C ALA A 159 1.08 -4.86 -16.60
N LEU A 160 0.73 -4.02 -15.63
CA LEU A 160 1.40 -3.94 -14.33
C LEU A 160 1.30 -5.27 -13.57
N GLN A 161 0.11 -5.86 -13.51
CA GLN A 161 -0.13 -7.16 -12.88
C GLN A 161 0.74 -8.25 -13.51
N PHE A 162 0.76 -8.32 -14.85
CA PHE A 162 1.56 -9.30 -15.57
C PHE A 162 3.06 -9.14 -15.27
N ARG A 163 3.59 -7.92 -15.36
CA ARG A 163 5.01 -7.64 -15.06
C ARG A 163 5.36 -7.98 -13.62
N ALA A 164 4.47 -7.67 -12.68
CA ALA A 164 4.66 -8.00 -11.27
C ALA A 164 4.75 -9.51 -11.04
N LEU A 165 3.81 -10.28 -11.60
CA LEU A 165 3.83 -11.74 -11.49
C LEU A 165 5.06 -12.37 -12.14
N GLN A 166 5.54 -11.82 -13.26
CA GLN A 166 6.78 -12.29 -13.90
C GLN A 166 8.02 -12.00 -13.05
N GLY A 167 8.10 -10.82 -12.44
CA GLY A 167 9.18 -10.47 -11.50
C GLY A 167 9.19 -11.40 -10.28
N LEU A 168 8.02 -11.67 -9.69
CA LEU A 168 7.89 -12.61 -8.57
C LEU A 168 8.29 -14.03 -8.99
N ARG A 169 7.80 -14.51 -10.14
CA ARG A 169 8.14 -15.85 -10.63
C ARG A 169 9.65 -16.00 -10.85
N GLY A 170 10.30 -15.01 -11.47
CA GLY A 170 11.74 -15.01 -11.68
C GLY A 170 12.52 -15.15 -10.38
N PHE A 171 12.15 -14.37 -9.36
CA PHE A 171 12.74 -14.41 -8.03
C PHE A 171 12.68 -15.81 -7.40
N PHE A 172 11.50 -16.44 -7.39
CA PHE A 172 11.35 -17.78 -6.80
C PHE A 172 12.08 -18.87 -7.59
N THR A 173 12.17 -18.75 -8.92
CA THR A 173 12.91 -19.73 -9.74
C THR A 173 14.43 -19.61 -9.66
N GLU A 174 14.96 -18.46 -9.22
CA GLU A 174 16.40 -18.27 -8.99
C GLU A 174 16.82 -18.67 -7.58
N ASP A 175 15.96 -18.45 -6.57
CA ASP A 175 16.20 -18.92 -5.18
C ASP A 175 16.23 -20.47 -5.12
N ASP A 176 15.32 -21.15 -5.83
CA ASP A 176 15.27 -22.64 -5.93
C ASP A 176 16.53 -23.27 -6.57
N ARG A 177 17.39 -22.48 -7.24
CA ARG A 177 18.64 -22.97 -7.86
C ARG A 177 19.88 -22.80 -6.99
N HIS A 178 19.73 -22.11 -5.86
CA HIS A 178 20.82 -21.81 -4.93
C HIS A 178 20.74 -22.61 -3.60
N GLU A 179 19.73 -23.47 -3.46
CA GLU A 179 19.73 -24.61 -2.51
C GLU A 179 20.25 -25.90 -3.18
#